data_AF-A0A3D5TC85-F1
#
_entry.id   AF-A0A3D5TC85-F1
#
_cell.length_a   1.000
_cell.length_b   1.000
_cell.length_c   1.000
_cell.angle_alpha   90.00
_cell.angle_beta   90.00
_cell.angle_gamma   90.00
#
_symmetry.space_group_name_H-M   'P 1'
#
loop_
_entity.id
_entity.type
_entity.pdbx_description
1 polymer ?
#
loop_
_entity_poly.entity_id
_entity_poly.type
_entity_poly.pdbx_seq_one_letter_code
_entity_poly.pdbx_strand_id
1 'polypeptide(L)'
;MKEYFARFKYLYITLVVILVVTIAATAVYMTKQKAAAANKGKRMNTECLTDERVFDYADVLTDAQEDDLRELIAEKEKKVSLDIVLVTLNEDVGSSDDALMEYADQFYEDNKFGYDKPIGDGVIYVDNYYDRYVWFGTTGIAENAYTTSAINNLLDAVCDLTDANPYEAYKTYVMQVAGYMAEREAEDSIGIMVDPFSIMIIALIVAVSYVLVNLKKQEGKRTTTASTYVERTPVMNNQVDQFMTKSVTKRKIETSSSSGGGGHSGGGGGHHVSSGGHSHGGGGRHR
;
A
#
# COMPACT_ATOMS: atom_id res chain seq x y z
N MET A 1 -49.95 5.75 12.80
CA MET A 1 -48.88 4.78 12.41
C MET A 1 -48.72 4.63 10.89
N LYS A 2 -49.77 4.36 10.10
CA LYS A 2 -49.64 4.17 8.63
C LYS A 2 -49.02 5.36 7.86
N GLU A 3 -49.33 6.59 8.26
CA GLU A 3 -48.77 7.80 7.62
C GLU A 3 -47.26 7.99 7.87
N TYR A 4 -46.76 7.49 9.00
CA TYR A 4 -45.34 7.57 9.35
C TYR A 4 -44.50 6.65 8.45
N PHE A 5 -44.95 5.41 8.25
CA PHE A 5 -44.31 4.47 7.32
C PHE A 5 -44.36 4.95 5.87
N ALA A 6 -45.45 5.59 5.44
CA ALA A 6 -45.55 6.15 4.09
C ALA A 6 -44.56 7.29 3.83
N ARG A 7 -44.24 8.10 4.85
CA ARG A 7 -43.26 9.20 4.78
C ARG A 7 -41.82 8.69 4.72
N PHE A 8 -41.51 7.62 5.45
CA PHE A 8 -40.14 7.09 5.59
C PHE A 8 -39.84 5.85 4.73
N LYS A 9 -40.77 5.38 3.89
CA LYS A 9 -40.60 4.19 3.04
C LYS A 9 -39.30 4.18 2.23
N TYR A 10 -38.88 5.34 1.71
CA TYR A 10 -37.64 5.44 0.95
C TYR A 10 -36.39 5.29 1.81
N LEU A 11 -36.42 5.77 3.06
CA LEU A 11 -35.35 5.57 4.05
C LEU A 11 -35.20 4.10 4.46
N TYR A 12 -36.32 3.39 4.61
CA TYR A 12 -36.29 1.96 4.88
C TYR A 12 -35.75 1.16 3.68
N ILE A 13 -36.13 1.53 2.44
CA ILE A 13 -35.58 0.91 1.23
C ILE A 13 -34.06 1.15 1.16
N THR A 14 -33.58 2.37 1.42
CA THR A 14 -32.14 2.65 1.42
C THR A 14 -31.38 1.88 2.50
N LEU A 15 -31.96 1.74 3.71
CA LEU A 15 -31.34 0.93 4.78
C LEU A 15 -31.24 -0.55 4.40
N VAL A 16 -32.26 -1.11 3.76
CA VAL A 16 -32.23 -2.50 3.27
C VAL A 16 -31.17 -2.68 2.18
N VAL A 17 -31.04 -1.71 1.27
CA VAL A 17 -29.99 -1.75 0.24
C VAL A 17 -28.59 -1.69 0.85
N ILE A 18 -28.36 -0.81 1.83
CA ILE A 18 -27.07 -0.76 2.56
C ILE A 18 -26.78 -2.11 3.21
N LEU A 19 -27.75 -2.69 3.92
CA LEU A 19 -27.60 -3.97 4.59
C LEU A 19 -27.26 -5.10 3.61
N VAL A 20 -27.92 -5.16 2.45
CA VAL A 20 -27.63 -6.18 1.44
C VAL A 20 -26.22 -6.01 0.85
N VAL A 21 -25.81 -4.77 0.58
CA VAL A 21 -24.47 -4.46 0.06
C VAL A 21 -23.38 -4.82 1.08
N THR A 22 -23.58 -4.51 2.36
CA THR A 22 -22.61 -4.87 3.41
C THR A 22 -22.53 -6.38 3.63
N ILE A 23 -23.66 -7.10 3.57
CA ILE A 23 -23.67 -8.57 3.63
C ILE A 23 -22.94 -9.17 2.42
N ALA A 24 -23.15 -8.64 1.21
CA ALA A 24 -22.45 -9.10 0.02
C ALA A 24 -20.93 -8.82 0.10
N ALA A 25 -20.53 -7.62 0.53
CA ALA A 25 -19.12 -7.26 0.69
C ALA A 25 -18.41 -8.12 1.74
N THR A 26 -19.06 -8.35 2.89
CA THR A 26 -18.52 -9.24 3.94
C THR A 26 -18.44 -10.69 3.46
N ALA A 27 -19.43 -11.19 2.70
CA ALA A 27 -19.36 -12.53 2.11
C ALA A 27 -18.17 -12.68 1.14
N VAL A 28 -17.95 -11.70 0.25
CA VAL A 28 -16.79 -11.69 -0.65
C VAL A 28 -15.48 -11.65 0.13
N TYR A 29 -15.37 -10.78 1.15
CA TYR A 29 -14.19 -10.73 2.02
C TYR A 29 -13.91 -12.07 2.70
N MET A 30 -14.94 -12.71 3.27
CA MET A 30 -14.83 -14.03 3.90
C MET A 30 -14.40 -15.11 2.90
N THR A 31 -14.84 -15.06 1.63
CA THR A 31 -14.37 -16.00 0.61
C THR A 31 -12.91 -15.79 0.24
N LYS A 32 -12.43 -14.54 0.16
CA LYS A 32 -11.02 -14.22 -0.09
C LYS A 32 -10.13 -14.69 1.06
N GLN A 33 -10.54 -14.43 2.31
CA GLN A 33 -9.83 -14.93 3.49
C GLN A 33 -9.74 -16.46 3.51
N LYS A 34 -10.83 -17.16 3.21
CA LYS A 34 -10.81 -18.64 3.13
C LYS A 34 -9.87 -19.15 2.04
N ALA A 35 -9.82 -18.49 0.88
CA ALA A 35 -8.90 -18.85 -0.19
C ALA A 35 -7.43 -18.59 0.20
N ALA A 36 -7.14 -17.45 0.83
CA ALA A 36 -5.80 -17.14 1.34
C ALA A 36 -5.35 -18.16 2.40
N ALA A 37 -6.23 -18.50 3.34
CA ALA A 37 -5.95 -19.53 4.35
C ALA A 37 -5.72 -20.93 3.74
N ALA A 38 -6.43 -21.28 2.66
CA ALA A 38 -6.24 -22.55 1.97
C ALA A 38 -4.90 -22.65 1.22
N ASN A 39 -4.34 -21.52 0.80
CA ASN A 39 -3.07 -21.46 0.07
C ASN A 39 -1.87 -21.16 0.97
N LYS A 40 -2.07 -20.98 2.29
CA LYS A 40 -0.99 -20.65 3.22
C LYS A 40 0.10 -21.72 3.22
N GLY A 41 1.34 -21.29 3.04
CA GLY A 41 2.52 -22.17 3.00
C GLY A 41 2.65 -23.04 1.76
N LYS A 42 1.83 -22.79 0.73
CA LYS A 42 1.99 -23.41 -0.58
C LYS A 42 2.63 -22.41 -1.55
N ARG A 43 3.83 -22.73 -2.03
CA ARG A 43 4.50 -21.98 -3.10
C ARG A 43 3.69 -22.13 -4.40
N MET A 44 3.35 -20.99 -5.02
CA MET A 44 2.50 -20.92 -6.21
C MET A 44 3.29 -20.54 -7.46
N ASN A 45 4.45 -19.89 -7.30
CA ASN A 45 5.37 -19.65 -8.39
C ASN A 45 5.95 -20.98 -8.90
N THR A 46 5.71 -21.27 -10.18
CA THR A 46 6.22 -22.46 -10.88
C THR A 46 7.21 -22.09 -11.99
N GLU A 47 7.50 -20.80 -12.15
CA GLU A 47 8.40 -20.26 -13.17
C GLU A 47 9.76 -19.85 -12.62
N CYS A 48 9.98 -19.97 -11.31
CA CYS A 48 11.29 -19.74 -10.70
C CYS A 48 12.33 -20.67 -11.34
N LEU A 49 13.48 -20.12 -11.69
CA LEU A 49 14.50 -20.85 -12.48
C LEU A 49 15.40 -21.74 -11.61
N THR A 50 15.37 -21.57 -10.29
CA THR A 50 16.20 -22.31 -9.34
C THR A 50 15.51 -22.48 -7.99
N ASP A 51 15.77 -23.62 -7.34
CA ASP A 51 15.35 -23.88 -5.96
C ASP A 51 16.42 -23.43 -4.94
N GLU A 52 17.61 -23.00 -5.39
CA GLU A 52 18.67 -22.48 -4.53
C GLU A 52 18.27 -21.13 -3.92
N ARG A 53 18.63 -20.92 -2.65
CA ARG A 53 18.31 -19.71 -1.86
C ARG A 53 19.49 -19.15 -1.10
N VAL A 54 20.59 -19.88 -1.03
CA VAL A 54 21.86 -19.43 -0.46
C VAL A 54 22.89 -19.46 -1.58
N PHE A 55 23.24 -18.28 -2.07
CA PHE A 55 24.25 -18.10 -3.11
C PHE A 55 25.51 -17.53 -2.48
N ASP A 56 26.40 -18.40 -2.00
CA ASP A 56 27.65 -18.00 -1.34
C ASP A 56 28.80 -17.81 -2.33
N TYR A 57 28.77 -16.77 -3.17
CA TYR A 57 29.86 -16.53 -4.13
C TYR A 57 31.13 -15.98 -3.46
N ALA A 58 31.02 -15.46 -2.23
CA ALA A 58 32.16 -14.95 -1.47
C ALA A 58 32.96 -16.05 -0.74
N ASP A 59 32.45 -17.30 -0.71
CA ASP A 59 33.06 -18.45 -0.01
C ASP A 59 33.32 -18.13 1.48
N VAL A 60 32.32 -17.53 2.14
CA VAL A 60 32.40 -17.08 3.54
C VAL A 60 31.69 -18.03 4.51
N LEU A 61 30.93 -18.98 3.98
CA LEU A 61 30.26 -20.06 4.68
C LEU A 61 30.94 -21.39 4.37
N THR A 62 30.70 -22.36 5.23
CA THR A 62 31.03 -23.76 4.96
C THR A 62 29.81 -24.48 4.37
N ASP A 63 30.02 -25.56 3.60
CA ASP A 63 28.93 -26.37 3.04
C ASP A 63 27.83 -26.73 4.06
N ALA A 64 28.22 -27.09 5.29
CA ALA A 64 27.28 -27.42 6.36
C ALA A 64 26.46 -26.21 6.83
N GLN A 65 27.06 -25.02 6.85
CA GLN A 65 26.36 -23.78 7.20
C GLN A 65 25.39 -23.35 6.10
N GLU A 66 25.77 -23.54 4.83
CA GLU A 66 24.84 -23.31 3.72
C GLU A 66 23.66 -24.30 3.76
N ASP A 67 23.93 -25.60 3.99
CA ASP A 67 22.90 -26.63 4.14
C ASP A 67 21.89 -26.24 5.26
N ASP A 68 22.40 -25.85 6.42
CA ASP A 68 21.58 -25.39 7.56
C ASP A 68 20.75 -24.15 7.21
N LEU A 69 21.34 -23.17 6.50
CA LEU A 69 20.64 -21.96 6.08
C LEU A 69 19.56 -22.27 5.04
N ARG A 70 19.82 -23.16 4.08
CA ARG A 70 18.83 -23.60 3.09
C ARG A 70 17.65 -24.28 3.77
N GLU A 71 17.90 -25.16 4.76
CA GLU A 71 16.82 -25.81 5.52
C GLU A 71 16.02 -24.77 6.33
N LEU A 72 16.70 -23.84 7.00
CA LEU A 72 16.07 -22.77 7.77
C LEU A 72 15.19 -21.88 6.88
N ILE A 73 15.72 -21.45 5.74
CA ILE A 73 14.98 -20.65 4.76
C ILE A 73 13.74 -21.43 4.31
N ALA A 74 13.88 -22.67 3.86
CA ALA A 74 12.75 -23.48 3.40
C ALA A 74 11.65 -23.67 4.47
N GLU A 75 12.03 -23.76 5.75
CA GLU A 75 11.08 -23.77 6.87
C GLU A 75 10.35 -22.42 7.01
N LYS A 76 11.10 -21.31 7.00
CA LYS A 76 10.54 -19.98 7.23
C LYS A 76 9.71 -19.48 6.06
N GLU A 77 10.14 -19.70 4.83
CA GLU A 77 9.38 -19.34 3.63
C GLU A 77 7.97 -19.95 3.65
N LYS A 78 7.85 -21.23 4.03
CA LYS A 78 6.53 -21.88 4.19
C LYS A 78 5.70 -21.23 5.29
N LYS A 79 6.32 -20.80 6.38
CA LYS A 79 5.63 -20.19 7.51
C LYS A 79 5.03 -18.83 7.14
N VAL A 80 5.78 -18.00 6.43
CA VAL A 80 5.37 -16.63 6.07
C VAL A 80 4.89 -16.46 4.64
N SER A 81 4.90 -17.54 3.83
CA SER A 81 4.54 -17.53 2.40
C SER A 81 5.28 -16.44 1.61
N LEU A 82 6.59 -16.35 1.84
CA LEU A 82 7.47 -15.32 1.28
C LEU A 82 8.76 -16.01 0.79
N ASP A 83 9.28 -15.59 -0.37
CA ASP A 83 10.57 -16.07 -0.89
C ASP A 83 11.72 -15.35 -0.16
N ILE A 84 12.71 -16.07 0.35
CA ILE A 84 13.83 -15.47 1.12
C ILE A 84 15.13 -15.88 0.46
N VAL A 85 15.84 -14.90 -0.13
CA VAL A 85 17.06 -15.13 -0.91
C VAL A 85 18.26 -14.47 -0.23
N LEU A 86 19.35 -15.23 -0.06
CA LEU A 86 20.63 -14.77 0.45
C LEU A 86 21.68 -14.85 -0.65
N VAL A 87 22.40 -13.76 -0.89
CA VAL A 87 23.53 -13.69 -1.82
C VAL A 87 24.72 -13.05 -1.12
N THR A 88 25.88 -13.70 -1.17
CA THR A 88 27.16 -13.07 -0.80
C THR A 88 27.99 -12.87 -2.06
N LEU A 89 28.72 -11.77 -2.12
CA LEU A 89 29.59 -11.41 -3.24
C LEU A 89 30.94 -10.96 -2.72
N ASN A 90 31.96 -11.09 -3.56
CA ASN A 90 33.26 -10.47 -3.37
C ASN A 90 33.77 -9.94 -4.70
N GLU A 91 32.95 -9.08 -5.32
CA GLU A 91 33.16 -8.57 -6.67
C GLU A 91 32.87 -7.07 -6.76
N ASP A 92 33.54 -6.41 -7.71
CA ASP A 92 33.24 -5.02 -8.05
C ASP A 92 31.98 -4.97 -8.91
N VAL A 93 30.83 -4.73 -8.27
CA VAL A 93 29.52 -4.57 -8.94
C VAL A 93 29.30 -3.17 -9.49
N GLY A 94 30.23 -2.24 -9.26
CA GLY A 94 30.11 -0.84 -9.62
C GLY A 94 30.31 0.09 -8.42
N SER A 95 30.66 1.35 -8.72
CA SER A 95 31.14 2.30 -7.72
C SER A 95 30.06 3.20 -7.11
N SER A 96 28.78 2.99 -7.43
CA SER A 96 27.65 3.75 -6.87
C SER A 96 26.92 2.94 -5.82
N ASP A 97 26.39 3.60 -4.79
CA ASP A 97 25.52 2.99 -3.78
C ASP A 97 24.31 2.25 -4.42
N ASP A 98 23.85 2.74 -5.58
CA ASP A 98 22.75 2.13 -6.35
C ASP A 98 23.15 0.85 -7.11
N ALA A 99 24.45 0.57 -7.28
CA ALA A 99 24.91 -0.56 -8.11
C ALA A 99 24.55 -1.91 -7.47
N LEU A 100 24.69 -2.04 -6.15
CA LEU A 100 24.32 -3.26 -5.45
C LEU A 100 22.80 -3.45 -5.39
N MET A 101 22.04 -2.35 -5.33
CA MET A 101 20.58 -2.37 -5.48
C MET A 101 20.18 -2.90 -6.86
N GLU A 102 20.75 -2.34 -7.94
CA GLU A 102 20.47 -2.79 -9.31
C GLU A 102 20.85 -4.26 -9.52
N TYR A 103 21.98 -4.70 -8.95
CA TYR A 103 22.37 -6.10 -8.93
C TYR A 103 21.31 -6.96 -8.25
N ALA A 104 20.84 -6.56 -7.06
CA ALA A 104 19.85 -7.33 -6.29
C ALA A 104 18.52 -7.45 -7.04
N ASP A 105 18.02 -6.35 -7.59
CA ASP A 105 16.79 -6.33 -8.39
C ASP A 105 16.92 -7.25 -9.61
N GLN A 106 18.03 -7.11 -10.35
CA GLN A 106 18.26 -7.91 -11.54
C GLN A 106 18.44 -9.40 -11.21
N PHE A 107 19.19 -9.74 -10.17
CA PHE A 107 19.35 -11.11 -9.71
C PHE A 107 18.00 -11.72 -9.32
N TYR A 108 17.12 -10.93 -8.70
CA TYR A 108 15.78 -11.37 -8.33
C TYR A 108 14.89 -11.63 -9.54
N GLU A 109 14.91 -10.71 -10.51
CA GLU A 109 14.11 -10.79 -11.73
C GLU A 109 14.57 -11.89 -12.68
N ASP A 110 15.87 -12.00 -12.91
CA ASP A 110 16.46 -12.96 -13.84
C ASP A 110 16.19 -14.40 -13.37
N ASN A 111 16.22 -14.65 -12.06
CA ASN A 111 15.86 -15.95 -11.48
C ASN A 111 14.35 -16.14 -11.28
N LYS A 112 13.55 -15.10 -11.55
CA LYS A 112 12.09 -15.08 -11.36
C LYS A 112 11.68 -15.50 -9.95
N PHE A 113 12.38 -15.01 -8.93
CA PHE A 113 12.02 -15.28 -7.53
C PHE A 113 10.65 -14.70 -7.18
N GLY A 114 10.05 -15.24 -6.12
CA GLY A 114 8.71 -14.90 -5.64
C GLY A 114 7.97 -16.15 -5.19
N TYR A 115 7.27 -16.05 -4.06
CA TYR A 115 6.56 -17.19 -3.48
C TYR A 115 5.23 -17.46 -4.19
N ASP A 116 4.52 -16.39 -4.58
CA ASP A 116 3.19 -16.44 -5.19
C ASP A 116 3.22 -16.56 -6.72
N LYS A 117 4.11 -15.82 -7.38
CA LYS A 117 4.26 -15.72 -8.84
C LYS A 117 5.71 -15.34 -9.21
N PRO A 118 6.12 -15.42 -10.49
CA PRO A 118 7.43 -14.89 -10.90
C PRO A 118 7.52 -13.38 -10.63
N ILE A 119 8.64 -12.95 -10.04
CA ILE A 119 8.88 -11.57 -9.60
C ILE A 119 7.77 -11.14 -8.63
N GLY A 120 7.51 -12.03 -7.68
CA GLY A 120 6.41 -11.96 -6.72
C GLY A 120 6.89 -11.73 -5.30
N ASP A 121 6.09 -12.17 -4.33
CA ASP A 121 6.32 -11.99 -2.89
C ASP A 121 7.66 -12.57 -2.42
N GLY A 122 8.60 -11.71 -2.05
CA GLY A 122 9.88 -12.14 -1.52
C GLY A 122 10.78 -11.00 -1.04
N VAL A 123 11.94 -11.40 -0.54
CA VAL A 123 13.04 -10.52 -0.14
C VAL A 123 14.37 -11.09 -0.63
N ILE A 124 15.33 -10.21 -0.84
CA ILE A 124 16.71 -10.56 -1.17
C ILE A 124 17.66 -9.78 -0.26
N TYR A 125 18.64 -10.46 0.31
CA TYR A 125 19.75 -9.85 1.02
C TYR A 125 21.04 -10.12 0.26
N VAL A 126 21.72 -9.05 -0.14
CA VAL A 126 23.00 -9.10 -0.86
C VAL A 126 24.07 -8.47 0.02
N ASP A 127 25.12 -9.23 0.33
CA ASP A 127 26.28 -8.76 1.10
C ASP A 127 27.53 -8.80 0.23
N ASN A 128 28.04 -7.62 -0.12
CA ASN A 128 29.26 -7.50 -0.90
C ASN A 128 30.48 -7.27 0.01
N TYR A 129 31.38 -8.25 0.03
CA TYR A 129 32.64 -8.21 0.76
C TYR A 129 33.69 -7.30 0.10
N TYR A 130 33.54 -6.98 -1.19
CA TYR A 130 34.51 -6.15 -1.91
C TYR A 130 34.50 -4.68 -1.46
N ASP A 131 33.31 -4.06 -1.44
CA ASP A 131 33.10 -2.66 -1.05
C ASP A 131 32.53 -2.49 0.36
N ARG A 132 32.25 -3.60 1.04
CA ARG A 132 31.67 -3.65 2.38
C ARG A 132 30.29 -2.99 2.42
N TYR A 133 29.54 -3.11 1.33
CA TYR A 133 28.18 -2.61 1.20
C TYR A 133 27.18 -3.77 1.20
N VAL A 134 26.04 -3.56 1.84
CA VAL A 134 24.95 -4.53 1.88
C VAL A 134 23.67 -3.89 1.34
N TRP A 135 22.83 -4.70 0.70
CA TRP A 135 21.51 -4.30 0.23
C TRP A 135 20.46 -5.31 0.66
N PHE A 136 19.36 -4.82 1.22
CA PHE A 136 18.16 -5.60 1.48
C PHE A 136 17.04 -5.11 0.57
N GLY A 137 16.67 -5.94 -0.40
CA GLY A 137 15.58 -5.71 -1.35
C GLY A 137 14.28 -6.37 -0.91
N THR A 138 13.16 -5.70 -1.15
CA THR A 138 11.81 -6.19 -0.83
C THR A 138 10.92 -6.14 -2.07
N THR A 139 10.06 -7.15 -2.21
CA THR A 139 9.10 -7.24 -3.33
C THR A 139 7.73 -7.69 -2.85
N GLY A 140 6.67 -7.32 -3.58
CA GLY A 140 5.32 -7.79 -3.33
C GLY A 140 4.81 -7.44 -1.92
N ILE A 141 4.34 -8.42 -1.16
CA ILE A 141 3.88 -8.18 0.22
C ILE A 141 4.97 -7.64 1.13
N ALA A 142 6.24 -8.01 0.93
CA ALA A 142 7.33 -7.51 1.76
C ALA A 142 7.59 -6.02 1.52
N GLU A 143 7.48 -5.56 0.27
CA GLU A 143 7.58 -4.16 -0.11
C GLU A 143 6.52 -3.31 0.63
N ASN A 144 5.30 -3.82 0.74
CA ASN A 144 4.21 -3.16 1.46
C ASN A 144 4.38 -3.21 3.00
N ALA A 145 5.00 -4.27 3.51
CA ALA A 145 5.15 -4.49 4.95
C ALA A 145 6.33 -3.73 5.56
N TYR A 146 7.45 -3.63 4.83
CA TYR A 146 8.70 -3.07 5.35
C TYR A 146 8.75 -1.55 5.26
N THR A 147 8.89 -0.91 6.43
CA THR A 147 9.22 0.51 6.52
C THR A 147 10.74 0.72 6.52
N THR A 148 11.21 1.94 6.22
CA THR A 148 12.64 2.29 6.30
C THR A 148 13.23 1.95 7.66
N SER A 149 12.49 2.19 8.74
CA SER A 149 12.95 1.87 10.09
C SER A 149 13.06 0.37 10.33
N ALA A 150 12.16 -0.44 9.77
CA ALA A 150 12.23 -1.89 9.87
C ALA A 150 13.44 -2.45 9.10
N ILE A 151 13.69 -1.92 7.90
CA ILE A 151 14.87 -2.25 7.10
C ILE A 151 16.15 -1.89 7.86
N ASN A 152 16.24 -0.68 8.41
CA ASN A 152 17.41 -0.27 9.18
C ASN A 152 17.61 -1.15 10.41
N ASN A 153 16.57 -1.43 11.22
CA ASN A 153 16.71 -2.32 12.37
C ASN A 153 17.20 -3.73 11.98
N LEU A 154 16.73 -4.25 10.83
CA LEU A 154 17.21 -5.53 10.30
C LEU A 154 18.69 -5.46 9.93
N LEU A 155 19.06 -4.45 9.14
CA LEU A 155 20.44 -4.27 8.72
C LEU A 155 21.39 -4.00 9.91
N ASP A 156 20.95 -3.31 10.96
CA ASP A 156 21.74 -3.09 12.19
C ASP A 156 22.10 -4.43 12.83
N ALA A 157 21.10 -5.29 13.04
CA ALA A 157 21.28 -6.56 13.71
C ALA A 157 22.13 -7.55 12.91
N VAL A 158 22.05 -7.51 11.58
CA VAL A 158 22.83 -8.40 10.71
C VAL A 158 24.26 -7.89 10.58
N CYS A 159 24.46 -6.61 10.21
CA CYS A 159 25.80 -6.06 9.97
C CYS A 159 26.71 -6.09 11.20
N ASP A 160 26.15 -5.90 12.41
CA ASP A 160 26.91 -5.98 13.67
C ASP A 160 27.55 -7.37 13.88
N LEU A 161 26.96 -8.42 13.29
CA LEU A 161 27.41 -9.81 13.44
C LEU A 161 28.28 -10.29 12.27
N THR A 162 28.08 -9.75 11.06
CA THR A 162 28.63 -10.30 9.81
C THR A 162 30.15 -10.51 9.85
N ASP A 163 30.90 -9.59 10.45
CA ASP A 163 32.37 -9.69 10.48
C ASP A 163 32.89 -10.72 11.49
N ALA A 164 32.17 -10.90 12.59
CA ALA A 164 32.56 -11.82 13.64
C ALA A 164 32.10 -13.25 13.33
N ASN A 165 30.90 -13.39 12.77
CA ASN A 165 30.27 -14.66 12.47
C ASN A 165 29.22 -14.51 11.34
N PRO A 166 29.63 -14.66 10.06
CA PRO A 166 28.73 -14.53 8.91
C PRO A 166 27.51 -15.44 8.99
N TYR A 167 27.70 -16.69 9.42
CA TYR A 167 26.60 -17.65 9.56
C TYR A 167 25.55 -17.19 10.56
N GLU A 168 25.95 -16.70 11.74
CA GLU A 168 24.99 -16.20 12.73
C GLU A 168 24.29 -14.91 12.26
N ALA A 169 24.99 -14.06 11.50
CA ALA A 169 24.41 -12.87 10.88
C ALA A 169 23.31 -13.26 9.88
N TYR A 170 23.59 -14.19 8.96
CA TYR A 170 22.63 -14.62 7.94
C TYR A 170 21.48 -15.43 8.52
N LYS A 171 21.74 -16.21 9.57
CA LYS A 171 20.67 -16.84 10.37
C LYS A 171 19.77 -15.79 11.02
N THR A 172 20.35 -14.73 11.57
CA THR A 172 19.61 -13.60 12.16
C THR A 172 18.76 -12.89 11.13
N TYR A 173 19.30 -12.66 9.92
CA TYR A 173 18.56 -12.14 8.78
C TYR A 173 17.28 -12.95 8.50
N VAL A 174 17.42 -14.27 8.26
CA VAL A 174 16.28 -15.15 7.94
C VAL A 174 15.25 -15.15 9.07
N MET A 175 15.71 -15.21 10.32
CA MET A 175 14.84 -15.21 11.50
C MET A 175 14.09 -13.89 11.69
N GLN A 176 14.74 -12.75 11.46
CA GLN A 176 14.11 -11.44 11.58
C GLN A 176 13.09 -11.18 10.48
N VAL A 177 13.38 -11.60 9.24
CA VAL A 177 12.39 -11.56 8.15
C VAL A 177 11.16 -12.37 8.52
N ALA A 178 11.36 -13.62 8.91
CA ALA A 178 10.27 -14.51 9.27
C ALA A 178 9.46 -14.02 10.48
N GLY A 179 10.14 -13.45 11.48
CA GLY A 179 9.50 -12.88 12.67
C GLY A 179 8.66 -11.65 12.32
N TYR A 180 9.25 -10.68 11.63
CA TYR A 180 8.60 -9.44 11.25
C TYR A 180 7.36 -9.67 10.38
N MET A 181 7.47 -10.54 9.37
CA MET A 181 6.36 -10.86 8.48
C MET A 181 5.24 -11.62 9.18
N ALA A 182 5.58 -12.53 10.12
CA ALA A 182 4.57 -13.22 10.91
C ALA A 182 3.83 -12.25 11.87
N GLU A 183 4.53 -11.27 12.45
CA GLU A 183 3.91 -10.23 13.28
C GLU A 183 2.98 -9.33 12.46
N ARG A 184 3.41 -8.89 11.27
CA ARG A 184 2.57 -8.11 10.35
C ARG A 184 1.33 -8.87 9.91
N GLU A 185 1.46 -10.15 9.56
CA GLU A 185 0.31 -10.99 9.21
C GLU A 185 -0.67 -11.12 10.39
N ALA A 186 -0.16 -11.24 11.63
CA ALA A 186 -0.99 -11.30 12.81
C ALA A 186 -1.73 -9.98 13.09
N GLU A 187 -1.07 -8.83 12.94
CA GLU A 187 -1.68 -7.51 13.07
C GLU A 187 -2.80 -7.30 12.03
N ASP A 188 -2.53 -7.65 10.76
CA ASP A 188 -3.51 -7.55 9.68
C ASP A 188 -4.70 -8.51 9.89
N SER A 189 -4.48 -9.65 10.54
CA SER A 189 -5.55 -10.60 10.87
C SER A 189 -6.51 -10.10 11.98
N ILE A 190 -6.05 -9.20 12.85
CA ILE A 190 -6.84 -8.59 13.93
C ILE A 190 -7.62 -7.37 13.41
N GLY A 191 -7.18 -6.78 12.29
CA GLY A 191 -7.87 -5.70 11.61
C GLY A 191 -9.12 -6.20 10.90
N ILE A 192 -10.29 -5.68 11.28
CA ILE A 192 -11.42 -5.60 10.34
C ILE A 192 -10.95 -4.62 9.24
N MET A 193 -10.18 -5.12 8.28
CA MET A 193 -9.73 -4.33 7.15
C MET A 193 -10.94 -4.12 6.25
N VAL A 194 -11.73 -3.10 6.59
CA VAL A 194 -12.84 -2.64 5.75
C VAL A 194 -12.17 -2.04 4.53
N ASP A 195 -12.19 -2.77 3.42
CA ASP A 195 -11.72 -2.31 2.12
C ASP A 195 -12.16 -0.84 1.90
N PRO A 196 -11.24 0.11 1.60
CA PRO A 196 -11.58 1.54 1.53
C PRO A 196 -12.76 1.84 0.60
N PHE A 197 -12.92 1.04 -0.47
CA PHE A 197 -14.04 1.16 -1.39
C PHE A 197 -15.39 0.85 -0.73
N SER A 198 -15.42 -0.06 0.24
CA SER A 198 -16.63 -0.40 1.02
C SER A 198 -17.13 0.79 1.84
N ILE A 199 -16.21 1.56 2.45
CA ILE A 199 -16.55 2.78 3.20
C ILE A 199 -17.10 3.85 2.24
N MET A 200 -16.49 3.99 1.07
CA MET A 200 -16.90 4.95 0.05
C MET A 200 -18.31 4.65 -0.49
N ILE A 201 -18.64 3.37 -0.68
CA ILE A 201 -19.98 2.92 -1.10
C ILE A 201 -21.02 3.23 -0.02
N ILE A 202 -20.71 2.95 1.26
CA ILE A 202 -21.62 3.27 2.37
C ILE A 202 -21.87 4.78 2.43
N ALA A 203 -20.82 5.60 2.32
CA ALA A 203 -20.93 7.07 2.31
C ALA A 203 -21.78 7.58 1.14
N LEU A 204 -21.61 7.00 -0.06
CA LEU A 204 -22.41 7.33 -1.25
C LEU A 204 -23.90 7.03 -1.01
N ILE A 205 -24.23 5.85 -0.47
CA ILE A 205 -25.62 5.47 -0.24
C ILE A 205 -26.27 6.39 0.81
N VAL A 206 -25.54 6.76 1.86
CA VAL A 206 -25.99 7.74 2.86
C VAL A 206 -26.27 9.10 2.20
N ALA A 207 -25.34 9.61 1.38
CA ALA A 207 -25.52 10.89 0.68
C ALA A 207 -26.73 10.88 -0.27
N VAL A 208 -26.88 9.83 -1.08
CA VAL A 208 -28.03 9.68 -2.00
C VAL A 208 -29.34 9.59 -1.22
N SER A 209 -29.37 8.84 -0.11
CA SER A 209 -30.56 8.72 0.73
C SER A 209 -30.98 10.07 1.33
N TYR A 210 -30.03 10.88 1.79
CA TYR A 210 -30.28 12.21 2.33
C TYR A 210 -30.88 13.15 1.27
N VAL A 211 -30.32 13.13 0.05
CA VAL A 211 -30.83 13.92 -1.07
C VAL A 211 -32.25 13.51 -1.44
N LEU A 212 -32.54 12.21 -1.52
CA LEU A 212 -33.89 11.70 -1.84
C LEU A 212 -34.95 12.09 -0.79
N VAL A 213 -34.60 12.15 0.49
CA VAL A 213 -35.51 12.57 1.57
C VAL A 213 -35.77 14.08 1.53
N ASN A 214 -34.73 14.88 1.26
CA ASN A 214 -34.83 16.35 1.25
C ASN A 214 -35.27 16.96 -0.10
N LEU A 215 -35.31 16.18 -1.18
CA LEU A 215 -35.81 16.63 -2.49
C LEU A 215 -37.31 16.94 -2.49
N LYS A 216 -38.08 16.40 -1.54
CA LYS A 216 -39.46 16.82 -1.35
C LYS A 216 -39.50 18.20 -0.73
N LYS A 217 -39.53 19.23 -1.59
CA LYS A 217 -39.98 20.57 -1.22
C LYS A 217 -41.31 20.43 -0.49
N GLN A 218 -41.32 20.80 0.79
CA GLN A 218 -42.54 21.29 1.41
C GLN A 218 -42.86 22.60 0.70
N GLU A 219 -43.55 22.51 -0.43
CA GLU A 219 -44.21 23.66 -1.02
C GLU A 219 -45.25 24.10 0.01
N GLY A 220 -44.86 25.04 0.88
CA GLY A 220 -45.83 25.81 1.63
C GLY A 220 -46.80 26.36 0.59
N LYS A 221 -48.06 25.94 0.67
CA LYS A 221 -49.12 26.43 -0.21
C LYS A 221 -49.00 27.95 -0.25
N ARG A 222 -48.69 28.50 -1.42
CA ARG A 222 -48.56 29.94 -1.61
C ARG A 222 -49.94 30.56 -1.34
N THR A 223 -50.12 31.10 -0.14
CA THR A 223 -51.39 31.72 0.30
C THR A 223 -51.49 33.20 -0.11
N THR A 224 -50.56 33.70 -0.92
CA THR A 224 -50.62 35.06 -1.46
C THR A 224 -50.44 35.05 -2.98
N THR A 225 -51.48 35.53 -3.67
CA THR A 225 -51.50 35.74 -5.13
C THR A 225 -51.18 37.22 -5.39
N ALA A 226 -50.66 37.59 -6.57
CA ALA A 226 -50.33 38.99 -6.90
C ALA A 226 -51.53 39.97 -6.71
N SER A 227 -52.76 39.45 -6.78
CA SER A 227 -54.00 40.18 -6.49
C SER A 227 -54.15 40.60 -5.02
N THR A 228 -53.36 40.06 -4.10
CA THR A 228 -53.32 40.49 -2.69
C THR A 228 -52.63 41.85 -2.53
N TYR A 229 -51.79 42.25 -3.48
CA TYR A 229 -50.98 43.47 -3.37
C TYR A 229 -51.18 44.48 -4.50
N VAL A 230 -51.84 44.12 -5.61
CA VAL A 230 -52.02 45.01 -6.76
C VAL A 230 -53.38 44.78 -7.42
N GLU A 231 -54.26 45.78 -7.41
CA GLU A 231 -55.60 45.71 -8.02
C GLU A 231 -55.63 45.98 -9.54
N ARG A 232 -54.55 46.53 -10.14
CA ARG A 232 -54.48 46.81 -11.60
C ARG A 232 -53.07 46.66 -12.17
N THR A 233 -52.99 46.29 -13.46
CA THR A 233 -51.75 46.13 -14.23
C THR A 233 -50.81 47.34 -14.06
N PRO A 234 -49.65 47.18 -13.42
CA PRO A 234 -48.73 48.29 -13.22
C PRO A 234 -48.07 48.67 -14.55
N VAL A 235 -48.17 49.94 -14.91
CA VAL A 235 -47.51 50.51 -16.10
C VAL A 235 -46.19 51.11 -15.63
N MET A 236 -45.07 50.55 -16.10
CA MET A 236 -43.73 51.09 -15.81
C MET A 236 -43.43 52.24 -16.78
N ASN A 237 -43.62 53.48 -16.32
CA ASN A 237 -43.38 54.67 -17.14
C ASN A 237 -41.90 55.07 -17.25
N ASN A 238 -41.01 54.45 -16.49
CA ASN A 238 -39.60 54.85 -16.47
C ASN A 238 -38.70 53.63 -16.53
N GLN A 239 -38.04 53.44 -17.67
CA GLN A 239 -37.01 52.44 -17.89
C GLN A 239 -35.69 53.19 -18.04
N VAL A 240 -34.88 53.22 -16.99
CA VAL A 240 -33.56 53.84 -17.02
C VAL A 240 -32.54 52.75 -16.72
N ASP A 241 -31.64 52.53 -17.66
CA ASP A 241 -30.54 51.57 -17.51
C ASP A 241 -29.35 52.32 -16.90
N GLN A 242 -29.18 52.20 -15.58
CA GLN A 242 -28.04 52.78 -14.87
C GLN A 242 -26.97 51.72 -14.65
N PHE A 243 -25.84 51.92 -15.34
CA PHE A 243 -24.65 51.13 -15.12
C PHE A 243 -24.05 51.45 -13.75
N MET A 244 -24.40 50.65 -12.74
CA MET A 244 -24.11 51.00 -11.35
C MET A 244 -22.64 50.85 -10.96
N THR A 245 -21.96 49.76 -11.34
CA THR A 245 -20.53 49.60 -11.07
C THR A 245 -19.88 48.60 -12.03
N LYS A 246 -18.62 48.86 -12.38
CA LYS A 246 -17.72 47.90 -13.04
C LYS A 246 -16.56 47.61 -12.13
N SER A 247 -16.39 46.34 -11.75
CA SER A 247 -15.17 45.88 -11.10
C SER A 247 -14.26 45.26 -12.17
N VAL A 248 -13.03 45.76 -12.28
CA VAL A 248 -11.97 45.14 -13.09
C VAL A 248 -10.82 44.84 -12.15
N THR A 249 -10.49 43.56 -11.99
CA THR A 249 -9.36 43.12 -11.17
C THR A 249 -8.19 42.76 -12.08
N LYS A 250 -7.04 43.43 -11.92
CA LYS A 250 -5.77 43.06 -12.55
C LYS A 250 -4.79 42.62 -11.47
N ARG A 251 -4.13 41.48 -11.65
CA ARG A 251 -3.06 40.98 -10.78
C ARG A 251 -1.75 40.94 -11.55
N LYS A 252 -0.70 41.51 -10.96
CA LYS A 252 0.70 41.38 -11.38
C LYS A 252 1.25 40.07 -10.80
N ILE A 253 1.89 39.23 -11.62
CA ILE A 253 2.58 38.03 -11.14
C ILE A 253 3.98 38.47 -10.71
N GLU A 254 4.19 38.54 -9.39
CA GLU A 254 5.52 38.65 -8.80
C GLU A 254 6.11 37.24 -8.69
N THR A 255 7.29 37.03 -9.26
CA THR A 255 8.12 35.86 -8.99
C THR A 255 9.15 36.25 -7.94
N SER A 256 8.96 35.79 -6.71
CA SER A 256 10.07 35.66 -5.78
C SER A 256 9.97 34.36 -5.00
N SER A 257 11.15 33.76 -4.90
CA SER A 257 11.52 32.60 -4.11
C SER A 257 11.19 32.80 -2.65
N SER A 258 10.31 31.96 -2.12
CA SER A 258 10.47 31.21 -0.87
C SER A 258 9.10 30.74 -0.41
N SER A 259 8.98 29.42 -0.27
CA SER A 259 8.00 28.83 0.61
C SER A 259 8.70 27.68 1.31
N GLY A 260 8.85 27.84 2.62
CA GLY A 260 8.95 26.69 3.50
C GLY A 260 7.71 25.84 3.32
N GLY A 261 7.92 24.54 3.26
CA GLY A 261 6.89 23.52 3.30
C GLY A 261 7.27 22.53 4.38
N GLY A 262 6.56 22.59 5.50
CA GLY A 262 6.43 21.43 6.36
C GLY A 262 5.65 20.37 5.58
N GLY A 263 6.17 19.14 5.59
CA GLY A 263 5.54 17.98 4.99
C GLY A 263 5.89 16.76 5.83
N HIS A 264 4.85 16.07 6.28
CA HIS A 264 4.91 14.92 7.15
C HIS A 264 5.69 13.77 6.49
N SER A 265 6.72 13.28 7.18
CA SER A 265 7.40 12.03 6.84
C SER A 265 6.54 10.85 7.31
N GLY A 266 5.64 10.38 6.45
CA GLY A 266 5.14 9.01 6.53
C GLY A 266 6.19 8.10 5.90
N GLY A 267 6.86 7.29 6.71
CA GLY A 267 7.95 6.42 6.29
C GLY A 267 7.44 5.20 5.52
N GLY A 268 7.85 5.10 4.26
CA GLY A 268 7.94 3.85 3.51
C GLY A 268 9.41 3.57 3.22
N GLY A 269 9.87 2.32 3.36
CA GLY A 269 11.18 1.91 2.84
C GLY A 269 11.25 2.31 1.37
N GLY A 270 12.40 2.81 0.90
CA GLY A 270 12.49 3.45 -0.42
C GLY A 270 11.88 2.57 -1.49
N HIS A 271 10.90 3.10 -2.24
CA HIS A 271 10.30 2.43 -3.39
C HIS A 271 11.01 2.91 -4.65
N HIS A 272 11.35 1.97 -5.53
CA HIS A 272 11.89 2.26 -6.85
C HIS A 272 11.36 1.27 -7.89
N VAL A 273 11.67 1.54 -9.15
CA VAL A 273 11.28 0.68 -10.26
C VAL A 273 12.56 0.24 -10.94
N SER A 274 12.72 -1.07 -11.11
CA SER A 274 13.89 -1.64 -11.78
C SER A 274 13.91 -1.30 -13.27
N SER A 275 15.05 -1.54 -13.92
CA SER A 275 15.18 -1.40 -15.38
C SER A 275 14.23 -2.34 -16.15
N GLY A 276 13.82 -3.46 -15.55
CA GLY A 276 12.81 -4.39 -16.07
C GLY A 276 11.36 -3.91 -15.89
N GLY A 277 11.14 -2.82 -15.15
CA GLY A 277 9.82 -2.24 -14.93
C GLY A 277 9.03 -2.83 -13.76
N HIS A 278 9.69 -3.54 -12.84
CA HIS A 278 9.06 -4.14 -11.66
C HIS A 278 9.24 -3.23 -10.44
N SER A 279 8.26 -3.30 -9.52
CA SER A 279 8.30 -2.54 -8.26
C SER A 279 9.20 -3.26 -7.27
N HIS A 280 10.15 -2.53 -6.71
CA HIS A 280 11.02 -3.00 -5.65
C HIS A 280 11.05 -1.95 -4.54
N GLY A 281 11.31 -2.44 -3.34
CA GLY A 281 11.70 -1.62 -2.22
C GLY A 281 13.04 -2.04 -1.67
N GLY A 282 13.54 -1.31 -0.69
CA GLY A 282 14.74 -1.75 0.02
C GLY A 282 15.50 -0.65 0.73
N GLY A 283 16.68 -1.05 1.19
CA GLY A 283 17.67 -0.14 1.74
C GLY A 283 19.03 -0.83 1.84
N GLY A 284 20.08 -0.02 1.74
CA GLY A 284 21.46 -0.47 1.85
C GLY A 284 22.31 0.46 2.69
N ARG A 285 23.48 -0.03 3.06
CA ARG A 285 24.48 0.72 3.82
C ARG A 285 25.85 0.07 3.72
N HIS A 286 26.88 0.83 4.09
CA HIS A 286 28.18 0.27 4.42
C HIS A 286 28.17 -0.42 5.80
N ARG A 287 28.99 -1.47 5.93
CA ARG A 287 29.33 -2.14 7.19
C ARG A 287 30.76 -1.87 7.63
#